data_AF-A0A924PRZ9-F1
#
_entry.id   AF-A0A924PRZ9-F1
#
_cell.length_a   1.000
_cell.length_b   1.000
_cell.length_c   1.000
_cell.angle_alpha   90.00
_cell.angle_beta   90.00
_cell.angle_gamma   90.00
#
_symmetry.space_group_name_H-M   'P 1'
#
loop_
_entity.id
_entity.type
_entity.pdbx_description
1 polymer ?
#
loop_
_entity_poly.entity_id
_entity_poly.type
_entity_poly.pdbx_seq_one_letter_code
_entity_poly.pdbx_strand_id
1 'polypeptide(L)' 'LRHGLMLDGRELKPAKVSWQNEQQLRFVLGECSKRQVRRMCEQVGLKVVGLKRVRIGSVVLGNLPLGQWRFLQPDERF' A
#
# COMPACT_ATOMS: atom_id res chain seq x y z
N LEU A 1 -9.35 7.11 -7.84
CA LEU A 1 -8.26 6.24 -7.34
C LEU A 1 -8.28 4.80 -7.88
N ARG A 2 -9.43 4.22 -8.24
CA ARG A 2 -9.51 2.79 -8.64
C ARG A 2 -9.20 2.52 -10.13
N HIS A 3 -9.33 3.52 -11.00
CA HIS A 3 -9.09 3.42 -12.44
C HIS A 3 -8.45 4.71 -12.98
N GLY A 4 -7.77 4.61 -14.14
CA GLY A 4 -7.39 5.75 -14.97
C GLY A 4 -6.20 6.60 -14.48
N LEU A 5 -5.37 6.08 -13.58
CA LEU A 5 -4.17 6.79 -13.12
C LEU A 5 -2.96 6.33 -13.93
N MET A 6 -2.29 7.29 -14.58
CA MET A 6 -1.02 7.09 -15.25
C MET A 6 0.11 7.69 -14.39
N LEU A 7 1.19 6.93 -14.22
CA LEU A 7 2.43 7.41 -13.61
C LEU A 7 3.59 7.12 -14.56
N ASP A 8 4.42 8.15 -14.80
CA ASP A 8 5.60 8.06 -15.67
C ASP A 8 5.31 7.51 -17.08
N GLY A 9 4.17 7.92 -17.65
CA GLY A 9 3.74 7.46 -18.99
C GLY A 9 3.27 6.01 -19.04
N ARG A 10 3.13 5.33 -17.90
CA ARG A 10 2.59 3.97 -17.79
C ARG A 10 1.25 3.98 -17.07
N GLU A 11 0.30 3.25 -17.62
CA GLU A 11 -0.95 2.95 -16.91
C GLU A 11 -0.67 2.05 -15.70
N LEU A 12 -1.20 2.46 -14.56
CA LEU A 12 -1.12 1.64 -13.35
C LEU A 12 -2.06 0.44 -13.46
N LYS A 13 -1.63 -0.69 -12.92
CA LYS A 13 -2.53 -1.83 -12.72
C LYS A 13 -3.66 -1.44 -11.78
N PRO A 14 -4.84 -2.06 -11.91
CA PRO A 14 -5.97 -1.77 -11.03
C PRO A 14 -5.58 -1.99 -9.57
N ALA A 15 -5.71 -0.92 -8.78
CA ALA A 15 -5.49 -0.92 -7.35
C ALA A 15 -6.82 -1.07 -6.61
N LYS A 16 -6.88 -1.96 -5.62
CA LYS A 16 -8.05 -2.00 -4.73
C LYS A 16 -7.84 -0.97 -3.63
N VAL A 17 -8.75 0.00 -3.57
CA VAL A 17 -8.72 1.09 -2.60
C VAL A 17 -10.03 1.10 -1.82
N SER A 18 -9.96 1.03 -0.51
CA SER A 18 -11.11 1.11 0.40
C SER A 18 -10.84 2.08 1.54
N TRP A 19 -11.90 2.67 2.10
CA TRP A 19 -11.82 3.39 3.36
C TRP A 19 -11.68 2.40 4.50
N GLN A 20 -10.71 2.62 5.38
CA GLN A 20 -10.59 1.89 6.64
C GLN A 20 -11.29 2.65 7.78
N ASN A 21 -11.29 3.98 7.70
CA ASN A 21 -12.08 4.92 8.50
C ASN A 21 -12.07 6.27 7.77
N GLU A 22 -12.65 7.31 8.36
CA GLU A 22 -12.76 8.65 7.76
C GLU A 22 -11.42 9.29 7.37
N GLN A 23 -10.31 8.89 8.01
CA GLN A 23 -8.99 9.49 7.82
C GLN A 23 -7.96 8.53 7.18
N GLN A 24 -8.31 7.26 7.00
CA GLN A 24 -7.38 6.23 6.53
C GLN A 24 -7.92 5.48 5.33
N LEU A 25 -7.10 5.44 4.28
CA LEU A 25 -7.31 4.64 3.09
C LEU A 25 -6.45 3.38 3.14
N ARG A 26 -7.05 2.25 2.78
CA ARG A 26 -6.38 0.97 2.58
C ARG A 26 -6.15 0.75 1.10
N PHE A 27 -4.90 0.48 0.74
CA PHE A 27 -4.47 0.16 -0.63
C PHE A 27 -3.99 -1.29 -0.69
N VAL A 28 -4.45 -2.02 -1.71
CA VAL A 28 -3.88 -3.31 -2.11
C VAL A 28 -3.38 -3.16 -3.53
N LEU A 29 -2.06 -3.32 -3.68
CA LEU A 29 -1.34 -3.17 -4.94
C LEU A 29 -0.66 -4.50 -5.28
N GLY A 30 -0.71 -4.91 -6.54
CA GLY A 30 0.03 -6.06 -7.06
C GLY A 30 1.41 -5.69 -7.62
N GLU A 31 1.74 -4.40 -7.65
CA GLU A 31 3.01 -3.86 -8.12
C GLU A 31 3.54 -2.85 -7.12
N CYS A 32 4.86 -2.65 -7.12
CA CYS A 32 5.53 -1.69 -6.26
C CYS A 32 6.31 -0.69 -7.13
N SER A 33 5.65 0.38 -7.57
CA SER A 33 6.32 1.51 -8.23
C SER A 33 6.77 2.58 -7.23
N LYS A 34 7.79 3.35 -7.60
CA LYS A 34 8.41 4.37 -6.73
C LYS A 34 7.38 5.40 -6.29
N ARG A 35 7.14 5.48 -4.97
CA ARG A 35 6.17 6.38 -4.33
C ARG A 35 4.73 6.28 -4.90
N GLN A 36 4.33 5.15 -5.51
CA GLN A 36 3.04 5.00 -6.21
C GLN A 36 1.85 5.48 -5.39
N VAL A 37 1.65 5.01 -4.15
CA VAL A 37 0.52 5.44 -3.29
C VAL A 37 0.53 6.94 -3.05
N ARG A 38 1.69 7.54 -2.78
CA ARG A 38 1.81 8.98 -2.55
C ARG A 38 1.41 9.77 -3.80
N ARG A 39 1.91 9.36 -4.97
CA ARG A 39 1.61 10.00 -6.25
C ARG A 39 0.14 9.85 -6.66
N MET A 40 -0.45 8.68 -6.43
CA MET A 40 -1.88 8.45 -6.66
C MET A 40 -2.74 9.38 -5.80
N CYS A 41 -2.39 9.56 -4.52
CA CYS A 41 -3.09 10.49 -3.62
C CYS A 41 -2.88 11.95 -4.04
N GLU A 42 -1.65 12.35 -4.39
CA GLU A 42 -1.32 13.70 -4.85
C GLU A 42 -2.14 14.09 -6.10
N GLN A 43 -2.31 13.16 -7.05
CA GLN A 43 -3.12 13.38 -8.27
C GLN A 43 -4.61 13.64 -8.01
N VAL A 44 -5.14 13.21 -6.86
CA VAL A 44 -6.54 13.45 -6.46
C VAL A 44 -6.67 14.51 -5.36
N GLY A 45 -5.62 15.30 -5.14
CA GLY A 45 -5.61 16.38 -4.15
C GLY A 45 -5.48 15.92 -2.69
N LEU A 46 -5.13 14.66 -2.43
CA LEU A 46 -4.94 14.13 -1.07
C LEU A 46 -3.46 14.22 -0.65
N LYS A 47 -3.23 14.75 0.55
CA LYS A 47 -1.89 14.79 1.18
C LYS A 47 -1.68 13.58 2.08
N VAL A 48 -0.71 12.73 1.74
CA VAL A 48 -0.35 11.56 2.56
C VAL A 48 0.52 12.00 3.74
N VAL A 49 -0.07 12.01 4.95
CA VAL A 49 0.62 12.31 6.21
C VAL A 49 1.42 11.12 6.75
N GLY A 50 0.95 9.89 6.50
CA GLY A 50 1.60 8.67 6.95
C GLY A 50 1.32 7.52 5.99
N LEU A 51 2.30 6.63 5.84
CA LEU A 51 2.18 5.43 5.02
C LEU A 51 2.73 4.26 5.81
N LYS A 52 1.87 3.31 6.18
CA LYS A 52 2.25 2.10 6.93
C LYS A 52 1.93 0.87 6.10
N ARG A 53 2.95 0.07 5.81
CA ARG A 53 2.77 -1.23 5.15
C ARG A 53 2.46 -2.27 6.22
N VAL A 54 1.29 -2.89 6.13
CA VAL A 54 0.78 -3.84 7.14
C VAL A 54 0.82 -5.30 6.69
N ARG A 55 1.03 -5.56 5.39
CA ARG A 55 1.08 -6.90 4.80
C ARG A 55 1.94 -6.91 3.52
N ILE A 56 2.63 -8.03 3.26
CA ILE A 56 3.27 -8.37 1.99
C ILE A 56 2.96 -9.85 1.73
N GLY A 57 2.31 -10.19 0.61
CA GLY A 57 1.89 -11.57 0.37
C GLY A 57 1.01 -12.11 1.50
N SER A 58 1.39 -13.26 2.07
CA SER A 58 0.78 -13.82 3.28
C SER A 58 1.39 -13.30 4.58
N VAL A 59 2.52 -12.58 4.54
CA VAL A 59 3.20 -12.03 5.71
C VAL A 59 2.45 -10.81 6.26
N VAL A 60 1.98 -10.90 7.49
CA VAL A 60 1.32 -9.79 8.20
C VAL A 60 2.23 -9.16 9.25
N LEU A 61 2.16 -7.82 9.38
CA LEU A 61 2.89 -7.10 10.42
C LEU A 61 2.40 -7.48 11.83
N GLY A 62 1.10 -7.70 11.98
CA GLY A 62 0.48 -8.10 13.25
C GLY A 62 0.87 -7.18 14.40
N ASN A 63 1.30 -7.77 15.52
CA ASN A 63 1.71 -7.09 16.74
C ASN A 63 3.23 -6.87 16.84
N LEU A 64 3.97 -6.96 15.73
CA LEU A 64 5.42 -6.75 15.74
C LEU A 64 5.74 -5.30 16.15
N PRO A 65 6.52 -5.09 17.23
CA PRO A 65 6.89 -3.75 17.65
C PRO A 65 7.73 -3.03 16.61
N LEU A 66 7.67 -1.70 16.61
CA LEU A 66 8.48 -0.87 15.72
C LEU A 66 9.97 -1.13 15.97
N GLY A 67 10.74 -1.27 14.89
CA GLY A 67 12.18 -1.54 14.94
C GLY A 67 12.56 -3.01 15.19
N GLN A 68 11.59 -3.88 15.51
CA GLN A 68 11.83 -5.30 15.71
C GLN A 68 11.66 -6.09 14.41
N TRP A 69 12.23 -7.30 14.38
CA TRP A 69 12.11 -8.27 13.31
C TRP A 69 11.85 -9.66 13.87
N ARG A 70 11.35 -10.57 13.03
CA ARG A 70 11.16 -11.98 13.37
C ARG A 70 11.41 -12.85 12.14
N PHE A 71 11.67 -14.13 12.37
CA PHE A 71 11.69 -15.12 11.27
C PHE A 71 10.28 -15.35 10.73
N LEU A 72 10.23 -15.72 9.44
CA LEU A 72 8.99 -16.14 8.78
C LEU A 72 8.57 -17.50 9.29
N GLN A 73 7.25 -17.70 9.42
CA GLN A 73 6.71 -19.03 9.66
C GLN A 73 6.72 -19.86 8.35
N PRO A 74 6.71 -21.20 8.44
CA PRO A 74 6.81 -22.07 7.25
C PRO A 74 5.72 -21.85 6.19
N ASP A 75 4.56 -21.31 6.59
CA ASP A 75 3.41 -20.99 5.74
C ASP A 75 3.42 -19.55 5.17
N GLU A 76 4.38 -18.73 5.60
CA GLU A 76 4.51 -17.34 5.16
C GLU A 76 5.36 -17.18 3.89
N ARG A 77 4.83 -16.44 2.92
CA ARG A 77 5.43 -16.18 1.61
C ARG A 77 5.11 -14.76 1.14
N PHE A 78 6.01 -14.19 0.34
CA PHE A 78 5.88 -12.83 -0.21
C PHE A 78 5.04 -12.79 -1.48
#